data_AF-A0A3M1SMH0-F1
#
_entry.id   AF-A0A3M1SMH0-F1
#
_cell.length_a   1.000
_cell.length_b   1.000
_cell.length_c   1.000
_cell.angle_alpha   90.00
_cell.angle_beta   90.00
_cell.angle_gamma   90.00
#
_symmetry.space_group_name_H-M   'P 1'
#
loop_
_entity.id
_entity.type
_entity.pdbx_description
1 polymer ?
#
loop_
_entity_poly.entity_id
_entity_poly.type
_entity_poly.pdbx_seq_one_letter_code
_entity_poly.pdbx_strand_id
1 'polypeptide(L)'
;MCNAEERAIKNQRSLDRLAKTIVLSQGRFSLILARADRPQLQREMVARLREKVDLEIDEIHLSPNSQTLYSTILAKLNQRGDARVPQAVVVFGLDGVIDLERVLKSANLVRNEFVQHCPYPLCLWMADETLQKLRRFAPDLRNWAANPLKFYETDET
;
A
#
# COMPACT_ATOMS: atom_id res chain seq x y z
N MET A 1 -1.00 -16.25 23.46
CA MET A 1 -0.31 -16.41 22.16
C MET A 1 -1.39 -16.67 21.13
N CYS A 2 -1.47 -15.88 20.04
CA CYS A 2 -2.42 -16.18 18.95
C CYS A 2 -1.96 -17.47 18.27
N ASN A 3 -2.79 -18.51 18.17
CA ASN A 3 -2.43 -19.70 17.39
C ASN A 3 -2.45 -19.38 15.87
N ALA A 4 -1.93 -20.28 15.03
CA ALA A 4 -1.88 -20.08 13.58
C ALA A 4 -3.26 -19.88 12.94
N GLU A 5 -4.27 -20.62 13.39
CA GLU A 5 -5.66 -20.52 12.92
C GLU A 5 -6.26 -19.13 13.20
N GLU A 6 -6.04 -18.57 14.40
CA GLU A 6 -6.48 -17.22 14.74
C GLU A 6 -5.80 -16.16 13.86
N ARG A 7 -4.51 -16.36 13.53
CA ARG A 7 -3.79 -15.47 12.60
C ARG A 7 -4.36 -15.58 11.18
N ALA A 8 -4.68 -16.79 10.71
CA ALA A 8 -5.32 -17.00 9.42
C ALA A 8 -6.69 -16.32 9.34
N ILE A 9 -7.53 -16.45 10.38
CA ILE A 9 -8.83 -15.77 10.47
C ILE A 9 -8.65 -14.24 10.43
N LYS A 10 -7.67 -13.71 11.16
CA LYS A 10 -7.36 -12.26 11.16
C LYS A 10 -6.90 -11.78 9.79
N ASN A 11 -6.01 -12.52 9.13
CA ASN A 11 -5.56 -12.20 7.77
C ASN A 11 -6.73 -12.21 6.79
N GLN A 12 -7.60 -13.21 6.86
CA GLN A 12 -8.78 -13.30 6.00
C GLN A 12 -9.71 -12.09 6.19
N ARG A 13 -9.99 -11.70 7.44
CA ARG A 13 -10.77 -10.49 7.74
C ARG A 13 -10.11 -9.20 7.23
N SER A 14 -8.79 -9.06 7.42
CA SER A 14 -8.02 -7.92 6.90
C SER A 14 -8.07 -7.88 5.37
N LEU A 15 -7.95 -9.04 4.71
CA LEU A 15 -7.99 -9.18 3.26
C LEU A 15 -9.37 -8.85 2.69
N ASP A 16 -10.45 -9.33 3.30
CA ASP A 16 -11.82 -9.02 2.88
C ASP A 16 -12.11 -7.51 3.05
N ARG A 17 -11.58 -6.90 4.11
CA ARG A 17 -11.66 -5.45 4.30
C ARG A 17 -10.86 -4.69 3.24
N LEU A 18 -9.66 -5.15 2.89
CA LEU A 18 -8.85 -4.56 1.82
C LEU A 18 -9.58 -4.61 0.48
N ALA A 19 -10.06 -5.80 0.08
CA ALA A 19 -10.82 -6.02 -1.15
C ALA A 19 -12.04 -5.11 -1.21
N LYS A 20 -12.86 -5.10 -0.16
CA LYS A 20 -14.04 -4.24 -0.07
C LYS A 20 -13.68 -2.75 -0.17
N THR A 21 -12.61 -2.32 0.50
CA THR A 21 -12.20 -0.90 0.47
C THR A 21 -11.76 -0.49 -0.93
N ILE A 22 -10.98 -1.33 -1.62
CA ILE A 22 -10.53 -1.09 -3.01
C ILE A 22 -11.74 -0.99 -3.94
N VAL A 23 -12.65 -1.96 -3.92
CA VAL A 23 -13.85 -1.97 -4.77
C VAL A 23 -14.72 -0.73 -4.51
N LEU A 24 -14.95 -0.37 -3.25
CA LEU A 24 -15.77 0.80 -2.90
C LEU A 24 -15.12 2.16 -3.16
N SER A 25 -13.82 2.19 -3.44
CA SER A 25 -13.08 3.43 -3.69
C SER A 25 -12.60 3.58 -5.13
N GLN A 26 -13.03 2.70 -6.04
CA GLN A 26 -12.78 2.89 -7.46
C GLN A 26 -13.25 4.26 -7.97
N GLY A 27 -12.46 4.85 -8.86
CA GLY A 27 -12.73 6.17 -9.44
C GLY A 27 -12.46 7.35 -8.50
N ARG A 28 -11.99 7.12 -7.26
CA ARG A 28 -11.65 8.18 -6.31
C ARG A 28 -10.39 7.85 -5.53
N PHE A 29 -9.71 8.90 -5.05
CA PHE A 29 -8.57 8.72 -4.17
C PHE A 29 -8.98 8.06 -2.86
N SER A 30 -8.26 7.01 -2.46
CA SER A 30 -8.36 6.40 -1.15
C SER A 30 -7.01 5.84 -0.73
N LEU A 31 -6.40 6.41 0.31
CA LEU A 31 -5.16 5.90 0.86
C LEU A 31 -5.43 4.73 1.82
N ILE A 32 -4.87 3.57 1.51
CA ILE A 32 -4.98 2.36 2.30
C ILE A 32 -3.59 1.98 2.79
N LEU A 33 -3.47 1.68 4.08
CA LEU A 33 -2.22 1.22 4.68
C LEU A 33 -2.35 -0.25 5.04
N ALA A 34 -1.45 -1.07 4.51
CA ALA A 34 -1.36 -2.49 4.84
C ALA A 34 -0.02 -2.76 5.52
N ARG A 35 -0.06 -3.42 6.68
CA ARG A 35 1.11 -3.77 7.47
C ARG A 35 1.36 -5.28 7.40
N ALA A 36 2.56 -5.64 6.95
CA ALA A 36 3.11 -6.99 7.05
C ALA A 36 4.64 -6.90 7.13
N ASP A 37 5.23 -7.57 8.14
CA ASP A 37 6.66 -7.43 8.45
C ASP A 37 7.57 -8.23 7.50
N ARG A 38 7.02 -9.18 6.72
CA ARG A 38 7.75 -9.89 5.65
C ARG A 38 7.27 -9.54 4.24
N PRO A 39 8.17 -9.23 3.29
CA PRO A 39 7.82 -8.97 1.89
C PRO A 39 7.10 -10.14 1.20
N GLN A 40 7.39 -11.39 1.58
CA GLN A 40 6.72 -12.56 1.03
C GLN A 40 5.23 -12.58 1.39
N LEU A 41 4.89 -12.24 2.64
CA LEU A 41 3.50 -12.14 3.08
C LEU A 41 2.77 -11.00 2.37
N GLN A 42 3.44 -9.86 2.12
CA GLN A 42 2.86 -8.75 1.34
C GLN A 42 2.43 -9.24 -0.06
N ARG A 43 3.30 -9.99 -0.76
CA ARG A 43 3.00 -10.52 -2.10
C ARG A 43 1.91 -11.59 -2.08
N GLU A 44 1.94 -12.50 -1.10
CA GLU A 44 0.93 -13.54 -0.94
C GLU A 44 -0.47 -12.93 -0.76
N MET A 45 -0.59 -11.93 0.12
CA MET A 45 -1.88 -11.25 0.35
C MET A 45 -2.37 -10.51 -0.89
N VAL A 46 -1.47 -9.94 -1.70
CA VAL A 46 -1.86 -9.27 -2.95
C VAL A 46 -2.24 -10.27 -4.05
N ALA A 47 -1.60 -11.44 -4.11
CA ALA A 47 -2.04 -12.52 -4.98
C ALA A 47 -3.47 -12.97 -4.63
N ARG A 48 -3.74 -13.24 -3.34
CA ARG A 48 -5.09 -13.59 -2.86
C ARG A 48 -6.10 -12.45 -3.04
N LEU A 49 -5.65 -11.20 -2.99
CA LEU A 49 -6.49 -10.05 -3.27
C LEU A 49 -6.96 -10.05 -4.73
N ARG A 50 -6.07 -10.34 -5.68
CA ARG A 50 -6.42 -10.44 -7.11
C ARG A 50 -7.47 -11.51 -7.40
N GLU A 51 -7.40 -12.64 -6.71
CA GLU A 51 -8.40 -13.70 -6.85
C GLU A 51 -9.79 -13.29 -6.31
N LYS A 52 -9.83 -12.26 -5.45
CA LYS A 52 -11.06 -11.80 -4.78
C LYS A 52 -11.76 -10.64 -5.46
N VAL A 53 -11.07 -9.90 -6.33
CA VAL A 53 -11.62 -8.70 -6.96
C VAL A 53 -11.49 -8.83 -8.47
N ASP A 54 -12.55 -8.51 -9.18
CA ASP A 54 -12.57 -8.47 -10.65
C ASP A 54 -12.01 -7.14 -11.16
N LEU A 55 -10.83 -6.76 -10.67
CA LEU A 55 -10.21 -5.45 -10.92
C LEU A 55 -8.72 -5.61 -11.26
N GLU A 56 -8.22 -4.75 -12.13
CA GLU A 56 -6.79 -4.68 -12.43
C GLU A 56 -6.03 -4.03 -11.28
N ILE A 57 -5.09 -4.78 -10.69
CA ILE A 57 -4.23 -4.30 -9.61
C ILE A 57 -2.83 -4.06 -10.13
N ASP A 58 -2.48 -2.79 -10.10
CA ASP A 58 -1.26 -2.23 -10.61
C ASP A 58 -0.17 -2.20 -9.54
N GLU A 59 0.83 -3.07 -9.68
CA GLU A 59 1.94 -3.14 -8.74
C GLU A 59 3.07 -2.17 -9.09
N ILE A 60 3.58 -1.50 -8.06
CA ILE A 60 4.73 -0.62 -8.13
C ILE A 60 5.69 -1.01 -7.02
N HIS A 61 6.94 -1.25 -7.39
CA HIS A 61 8.02 -1.51 -6.44
C HIS A 61 8.95 -0.29 -6.40
N LEU A 62 9.10 0.31 -5.23
CA LEU A 62 10.09 1.36 -5.00
C LEU A 62 11.49 0.75 -4.99
N SER A 63 12.45 1.44 -5.62
CA SER A 63 13.86 1.08 -5.51
C SER A 63 14.46 1.64 -4.21
N PRO A 64 15.56 1.05 -3.70
CA PRO A 64 16.24 1.57 -2.51
C PRO A 64 16.68 3.03 -2.62
N ASN A 65 16.93 3.50 -3.85
CA ASN A 65 17.39 4.86 -4.15
C ASN A 65 16.24 5.84 -4.47
N SER A 66 14.98 5.42 -4.31
CA SER A 66 13.82 6.28 -4.60
C SER A 66 13.88 7.55 -3.75
N GLN A 67 13.71 8.71 -4.39
CA GLN A 67 13.84 10.02 -3.73
C GLN A 67 12.50 10.65 -3.35
N THR A 68 11.42 10.24 -4.02
CA THR A 68 10.05 10.71 -3.74
C THR A 68 9.04 9.58 -3.97
N LEU A 69 7.93 9.59 -3.22
CA LEU A 69 6.88 8.58 -3.39
C LEU A 69 6.01 8.90 -4.60
N TYR A 70 5.45 10.12 -4.64
CA TYR A 70 4.46 10.54 -5.63
C TYR A 70 4.98 10.45 -7.07
N SER A 71 6.11 11.10 -7.37
CA SER A 71 6.61 11.13 -8.76
C SER A 71 7.11 9.76 -9.23
N THR A 72 7.61 8.92 -8.31
CA THR A 72 7.99 7.54 -8.64
C THR A 72 6.78 6.70 -9.03
N ILE A 73 5.67 6.83 -8.29
CA ILE A 73 4.39 6.17 -8.64
C ILE A 73 3.95 6.63 -10.03
N LEU A 74 3.84 7.94 -10.25
CA LEU A 74 3.38 8.49 -11.54
C LEU A 74 4.28 8.07 -12.71
N ALA A 75 5.60 8.12 -12.53
CA ALA A 75 6.55 7.68 -13.56
C ALA A 75 6.38 6.20 -13.91
N LYS A 76 6.17 5.33 -12.91
CA LYS A 76 5.94 3.89 -13.11
C LYS A 76 4.62 3.59 -13.80
N LEU A 77 3.57 4.36 -13.50
CA LEU A 77 2.28 4.26 -14.20
C LEU A 77 2.44 4.68 -15.66
N ASN A 78 3.07 5.83 -15.93
CA ASN A 78 3.27 6.34 -17.29
C ASN A 78 4.15 5.41 -18.15
N GLN A 79 5.06 4.65 -17.54
CA GLN A 79 5.92 3.69 -18.23
C GLN A 79 5.16 2.45 -18.78
N ARG A 80 3.92 2.22 -18.37
CA ARG A 80 3.14 1.05 -18.84
C ARG A 80 2.71 1.15 -20.29
N GLY A 81 2.71 2.35 -20.85
CA GLY A 81 2.43 2.59 -22.27
C GLY A 81 0.94 2.60 -22.63
N ASP A 82 0.04 2.40 -21.66
CA ASP A 82 -1.38 2.65 -21.83
C ASP A 82 -1.80 3.94 -21.11
N ALA A 83 -2.71 4.70 -21.73
CA ALA A 83 -3.25 5.93 -21.14
C ALA A 83 -4.41 5.65 -20.17
N ARG A 84 -4.54 4.40 -19.69
CA ARG A 84 -5.67 4.00 -18.84
C ARG A 84 -5.48 4.53 -17.43
N VAL A 85 -6.58 4.90 -16.80
CA VAL A 85 -6.57 5.22 -15.38
C VAL A 85 -6.49 3.90 -14.59
N PRO A 86 -5.54 3.75 -13.65
CA PRO A 86 -5.47 2.58 -12.79
C PRO A 86 -6.77 2.33 -12.03
N GLN A 87 -7.17 1.06 -11.91
CA GLN A 87 -8.32 0.69 -11.08
C GLN A 87 -7.95 0.57 -9.60
N ALA A 88 -6.73 0.12 -9.30
CA ALA A 88 -6.15 0.10 -7.97
C ALA A 88 -4.63 0.02 -8.06
N VAL A 89 -3.91 0.78 -7.24
CA VAL A 89 -2.43 0.74 -7.19
C VAL A 89 -1.95 0.19 -5.86
N VAL A 90 -1.01 -0.74 -5.94
CA VAL A 90 -0.32 -1.35 -4.79
C VAL A 90 1.15 -0.99 -4.85
N VAL A 91 1.69 -0.43 -3.76
CA VAL A 91 3.10 -0.03 -3.66
C VAL A 91 3.82 -0.86 -2.62
N PHE A 92 4.94 -1.45 -3.03
CA PHE A 92 5.89 -2.19 -2.20
C PHE A 92 7.26 -1.52 -2.15
N GLY A 93 8.13 -2.02 -1.27
CA GLY A 93 9.55 -1.64 -1.22
C GLY A 93 9.84 -0.39 -0.38
N LEU A 94 8.85 0.20 0.27
CA LEU A 94 9.04 1.31 1.21
C LEU A 94 10.05 0.98 2.31
N ASP A 95 10.02 -0.26 2.81
CA ASP A 95 10.90 -0.75 3.88
C ASP A 95 12.39 -0.78 3.47
N GLY A 96 12.67 -0.85 2.17
CA GLY A 96 14.03 -0.91 1.62
C GLY A 96 14.61 0.42 1.14
N VAL A 97 13.87 1.52 1.26
CA VAL A 97 14.32 2.85 0.83
C VAL A 97 15.36 3.40 1.81
N ILE A 98 16.53 3.76 1.29
CA ILE A 98 17.66 4.22 2.09
C ILE A 98 17.34 5.55 2.80
N ASP A 99 16.81 6.53 2.06
CA ASP A 99 16.40 7.84 2.59
C ASP A 99 14.88 7.94 2.71
N LEU A 100 14.30 7.00 3.47
CA LEU A 100 12.85 6.92 3.66
C LEU A 100 12.27 8.18 4.31
N GLU A 101 13.01 8.83 5.22
CA GLU A 101 12.55 10.09 5.85
C GLU A 101 12.31 11.18 4.81
N ARG A 102 13.25 11.41 3.88
CA ARG A 102 13.06 12.36 2.79
C ARG A 102 11.89 11.98 1.90
N VAL A 103 11.77 10.71 1.54
CA VAL A 103 10.65 10.22 0.72
C VAL A 103 9.31 10.53 1.39
N LEU A 104 9.17 10.24 2.68
CA LEU A 104 7.94 10.49 3.43
C LEU A 104 7.65 11.98 3.59
N LYS A 105 8.65 12.80 3.95
CA LYS A 105 8.49 14.26 4.02
C LYS A 105 8.04 14.84 2.69
N SER A 106 8.66 14.43 1.58
CA SER A 106 8.27 14.90 0.25
C SER A 106 6.82 14.50 -0.08
N ALA A 107 6.42 13.26 0.24
CA ALA A 107 5.05 12.79 0.03
C ALA A 107 4.04 13.58 0.87
N ASN A 108 4.39 13.98 2.09
CA ASN A 108 3.54 14.79 2.94
C ASN A 108 3.31 16.21 2.39
N LEU A 109 4.38 16.81 1.86
CA LEU A 109 4.34 18.15 1.27
C LEU A 109 3.41 18.20 0.06
N VAL A 110 3.50 17.19 -0.82
CA VAL A 110 2.69 17.10 -2.05
C VAL A 110 1.44 16.26 -1.88
N ARG A 111 0.96 16.02 -0.66
CA ARG A 111 -0.18 15.13 -0.41
C ARG A 111 -1.39 15.48 -1.29
N ASN A 112 -1.69 16.77 -1.47
CA ASN A 112 -2.83 17.25 -2.29
C ASN A 112 -2.78 16.77 -3.74
N GLU A 113 -1.57 16.53 -4.28
CA GLU A 113 -1.39 15.97 -5.62
C GLU A 113 -1.98 14.56 -5.72
N PHE A 114 -1.88 13.74 -4.67
CA PHE A 114 -2.50 12.41 -4.67
C PHE A 114 -4.02 12.49 -4.80
N VAL A 115 -4.67 13.43 -4.11
CA VAL A 115 -6.12 13.61 -4.19
C VAL A 115 -6.54 14.08 -5.57
N GLN A 116 -5.76 14.98 -6.18
CA GLN A 116 -6.07 15.58 -7.47
C GLN A 116 -5.78 14.65 -8.66
N HIS A 117 -4.73 13.82 -8.55
CA HIS A 117 -4.19 13.07 -9.69
C HIS A 117 -4.23 11.54 -9.55
N CYS A 118 -4.68 11.02 -8.41
CA CYS A 118 -4.86 9.59 -8.21
C CYS A 118 -6.34 9.25 -7.96
N PRO A 119 -7.22 9.26 -9.00
CA PRO A 119 -8.63 8.90 -8.88
C PRO A 119 -8.83 7.38 -8.73
N TYR A 120 -8.06 6.77 -7.82
CA TYR A 120 -8.04 5.33 -7.56
C TYR A 120 -7.53 5.04 -6.14
N PRO A 121 -7.86 3.86 -5.58
CA PRO A 121 -7.27 3.41 -4.33
C PRO A 121 -5.76 3.20 -4.47
N LEU A 122 -5.02 3.74 -3.50
CA LEU A 122 -3.58 3.57 -3.36
C LEU A 122 -3.29 2.81 -2.07
N CYS A 123 -2.81 1.58 -2.18
CA CYS A 123 -2.43 0.73 -1.05
C CYS A 123 -0.91 0.74 -0.86
N LEU A 124 -0.44 1.26 0.27
CA LEU A 124 0.96 1.21 0.65
C LEU A 124 1.21 0.02 1.59
N TRP A 125 2.09 -0.89 1.18
CA TRP A 125 2.54 -2.01 2.00
C TRP A 125 3.85 -1.68 2.68
N MET A 126 3.93 -1.98 3.97
CA MET A 126 5.08 -1.65 4.79
C MET A 126 5.16 -2.49 6.07
N ALA A 127 6.35 -2.58 6.65
CA ALA A 127 6.58 -3.12 7.98
C ALA A 127 6.20 -2.09 9.08
N ASP A 128 6.19 -2.53 10.34
CA ASP A 128 5.84 -1.65 11.46
C ASP A 128 6.75 -0.43 11.58
N GLU A 129 8.07 -0.61 11.41
CA GLU A 129 9.05 0.49 11.54
C GLU A 129 8.78 1.59 10.52
N THR A 130 8.50 1.22 9.27
CA THR A 130 8.15 2.15 8.21
C THR A 130 6.83 2.87 8.48
N LEU A 131 5.84 2.18 9.05
CA LEU A 131 4.59 2.80 9.48
C LEU A 131 4.81 3.82 10.61
N GLN A 132 5.72 3.55 11.55
CA GLN A 132 6.10 4.52 12.58
C GLN A 132 6.78 5.76 11.96
N LYS A 133 7.68 5.56 11.00
CA LYS A 133 8.30 6.66 10.24
C LYS A 133 7.26 7.45 9.45
N LEU A 134 6.28 6.81 8.82
CA LEU A 134 5.17 7.47 8.12
C LEU A 134 4.39 8.39 9.08
N ARG A 135 4.05 7.91 10.27
CA ARG A 135 3.35 8.72 11.29
C ARG A 135 4.17 9.93 11.74
N ARG A 136 5.50 9.78 11.82
CA ARG A 136 6.41 10.83 12.26
C ARG A 136 6.69 11.89 11.18
N PHE A 137 6.96 11.44 9.95
CA PHE A 137 7.49 12.30 8.88
C PHE A 137 6.47 12.70 7.84
N ALA A 138 5.31 12.02 7.80
CA ALA A 138 4.20 12.35 6.93
C ALA A 138 2.83 12.25 7.65
N PRO A 139 2.64 12.98 8.77
CA PRO A 139 1.44 12.88 9.57
C PRO A 139 0.18 13.28 8.79
N ASP A 140 0.24 14.31 7.93
CA ASP A 140 -0.92 14.78 7.17
C ASP A 140 -1.34 13.77 6.10
N LEU A 141 -0.38 13.17 5.40
CA LEU A 141 -0.64 12.09 4.47
C LEU A 141 -1.20 10.86 5.21
N ARG A 142 -0.62 10.50 6.36
CA ARG A 142 -1.15 9.42 7.21
C ARG A 142 -2.63 9.72 7.54
N ASN A 143 -2.97 10.93 7.93
CA ASN A 143 -4.32 11.27 8.40
C ASN A 143 -5.43 11.01 7.38
N TRP A 144 -5.10 10.86 6.08
CA TRP A 144 -6.07 10.47 5.07
C TRP A 144 -6.37 8.97 5.00
N ALA A 145 -5.50 8.13 5.56
CA ALA A 145 -5.75 6.71 5.64
C ALA A 145 -6.65 6.35 6.82
N ALA A 146 -7.41 5.27 6.69
CA ALA A 146 -8.01 4.60 7.85
C ALA A 146 -6.92 3.93 8.73
N ASN A 147 -7.35 3.24 9.79
CA ASN A 147 -6.42 2.40 10.57
C ASN A 147 -5.76 1.33 9.68
N PRO A 148 -4.43 1.14 9.77
CA PRO A 148 -3.73 0.16 8.96
C PRO A 148 -4.28 -1.25 9.14
N LEU A 149 -4.47 -1.95 8.02
CA LEU A 149 -4.83 -3.36 8.00
C LEU A 149 -3.60 -4.18 8.39
N LYS A 150 -3.73 -5.07 9.35
CA LYS A 150 -2.62 -5.87 9.87
C LYS A 150 -2.71 -7.28 9.34
N PHE A 151 -1.59 -7.78 8.84
CA PHE A 151 -1.40 -9.16 8.43
C PHE A 151 -0.31 -9.80 9.28
N TYR A 152 -0.51 -11.06 9.60
CA TYR A 152 0.31 -11.85 10.53
C TYR A 152 0.83 -13.07 9.81
N GLU A 153 2.04 -13.49 10.15
CA GLU A 153 2.57 -14.74 9.62
C GLU A 153 1.82 -15.92 10.20
N THR A 154 1.36 -16.82 9.35
CA THR A 154 0.92 -18.14 9.77
C THR A 154 2.14 -19.03 9.69
N ASP A 155 2.73 -19.36 10.84
CA ASP A 155 3.85 -20.30 10.90
C ASP A 155 3.32 -21.68 10.49
N GLU A 156 3.42 -22.00 9.22
CA GLU A 156 3.17 -23.34 8.68
C GLU A 156 4.33 -23.72 7.76
N THR A 157 5.47 -24.09 8.36
CA THR A 157 6.35 -25.15 7.87
C THR A 157 7.21 -25.69 9.00
#